data_AF-A0AA97HSE6-F1
#
_entry.id   AF-A0AA97HSE6-F1
#
_cell.length_a   1.000
_cell.length_b   1.000
_cell.length_c   1.000
_cell.angle_alpha   90.00
_cell.angle_beta   90.00
_cell.angle_gamma   90.00
#
_symmetry.space_group_name_H-M   'P 1'
#
loop_
_entity.id
_entity.type
_entity.pdbx_description
1 polymer ?
#
loop_
_entity_poly.entity_id
_entity_poly.type
_entity_poly.pdbx_seq_one_letter_code
_entity_poly.pdbx_strand_id
1 'polypeptide(L)'
;MKTKNSGEFENNNGTFKYRDMKYNIVFIILLFFVTTSCEKEENQIDPIIGKWIIVDITIDGTQTEMTNCNLKSNLIFTADKNVTFNSYNIDEDTENCKFQSWVETWSEENNDGKYGVHSGSLFIQERWFKIENSRLTYYVEGWEITDEGVITSDVFITYEKE
;
A
#
# COMPACT_ATOMS: atom_id res chain seq x y z
N MET A 1 72.92 -19.62 -40.69
CA MET A 1 74.03 -18.66 -40.50
C MET A 1 73.92 -18.07 -39.08
N LYS A 2 74.93 -18.32 -38.24
CA LYS A 2 75.43 -17.55 -37.07
C LYS A 2 74.42 -16.81 -36.15
N THR A 3 74.14 -17.33 -34.94
CA THR A 3 74.76 -17.06 -33.61
C THR A 3 74.20 -15.86 -32.81
N LYS A 4 73.56 -16.18 -31.68
CA LYS A 4 73.81 -15.73 -30.28
C LYS A 4 74.16 -14.25 -30.01
N ASN A 5 73.40 -13.62 -29.09
CA ASN A 5 73.87 -12.93 -27.87
C ASN A 5 72.62 -12.58 -27.04
N SER A 6 72.44 -13.12 -25.82
CA SER A 6 73.18 -12.88 -24.57
C SER A 6 72.93 -11.48 -24.00
N GLY A 7 72.04 -11.42 -23.02
CA GLY A 7 71.88 -10.34 -22.06
C GLY A 7 71.53 -10.98 -20.72
N GLU A 8 72.53 -11.11 -19.87
CA GLU A 8 72.50 -11.67 -18.53
C GLU A 8 72.24 -10.53 -17.53
N PHE A 9 71.30 -10.71 -16.61
CA PHE A 9 71.35 -10.13 -15.27
C PHE A 9 70.54 -11.04 -14.36
N GLU A 10 71.23 -11.92 -13.64
CA GLU A 10 70.72 -12.47 -12.39
C GLU A 10 70.67 -11.34 -11.36
N ASN A 11 69.63 -11.34 -10.52
CA ASN A 11 69.78 -11.10 -9.09
C ASN A 11 68.58 -11.68 -8.34
N ASN A 12 68.92 -12.54 -7.39
CA ASN A 12 68.06 -13.30 -6.51
C ASN A 12 67.22 -12.40 -5.59
N ASN A 13 65.95 -12.73 -5.42
CA ASN A 13 65.45 -13.15 -4.11
C ASN A 13 64.07 -13.78 -4.28
N GLY A 14 63.98 -15.00 -3.75
CA GLY A 14 62.89 -15.92 -4.04
C GLY A 14 61.53 -15.46 -3.57
N THR A 15 60.50 -16.12 -4.09
CA THR A 15 59.33 -16.52 -3.29
C THR A 15 58.47 -17.49 -4.09
N PHE A 16 58.06 -18.55 -3.38
CA PHE A 16 56.90 -19.40 -3.61
C PHE A 16 56.84 -20.26 -4.89
N LYS A 17 57.12 -21.57 -4.72
CA LYS A 17 56.74 -22.63 -5.66
C LYS A 17 55.21 -22.73 -5.70
N TYR A 18 54.60 -22.33 -6.81
CA TYR A 18 53.24 -22.74 -7.16
C TYR A 18 53.30 -24.21 -7.59
N ARG A 19 53.00 -25.12 -6.65
CA ARG A 19 52.73 -26.52 -6.98
C ARG A 19 51.32 -26.60 -7.55
N ASP A 20 51.26 -27.01 -8.81
CA ASP A 20 50.13 -27.59 -9.54
C ASP A 20 48.80 -27.67 -8.77
N MET A 21 47.99 -26.60 -8.85
CA MET A 21 46.58 -26.66 -8.48
C MET A 21 45.74 -26.81 -9.76
N LYS A 22 45.92 -27.93 -10.44
CA LYS A 22 45.01 -28.37 -11.51
C LYS A 22 44.01 -29.34 -10.89
N TYR A 23 42.72 -29.06 -11.10
CA TYR A 23 41.56 -29.84 -10.66
C TYR A 23 41.22 -29.74 -9.17
N ASN A 24 40.44 -28.72 -8.80
CA ASN A 24 39.33 -28.79 -7.82
C ASN A 24 38.58 -27.44 -7.65
N ILE A 25 38.35 -26.69 -8.74
CA ILE A 25 37.51 -25.47 -8.70
C ILE A 25 36.12 -25.71 -9.34
N VAL A 26 35.90 -26.88 -9.95
CA VAL A 26 34.63 -27.20 -10.65
C VAL A 26 33.52 -27.62 -9.68
N PHE A 27 33.84 -28.06 -8.45
CA PHE A 27 32.83 -28.58 -7.53
C PHE A 27 32.13 -27.51 -6.66
N ILE A 28 32.67 -26.29 -6.57
CA ILE A 28 32.12 -25.22 -5.72
C ILE A 28 31.03 -24.39 -6.45
N ILE A 29 31.03 -24.39 -7.79
CA ILE A 29 30.06 -23.61 -8.59
C ILE A 29 28.69 -24.31 -8.68
N LEU A 30 28.62 -25.62 -8.42
CA LEU A 30 27.38 -26.41 -8.51
C LEU A 30 26.48 -26.33 -7.27
N LEU A 31 26.95 -25.80 -6.15
CA LEU A 31 26.16 -25.67 -4.91
C LEU A 31 25.42 -24.34 -4.77
N PHE A 32 25.62 -23.37 -5.68
CA PHE A 32 24.90 -22.08 -5.67
C PHE A 32 23.60 -22.08 -6.48
N PHE A 33 23.24 -23.18 -7.16
CA PHE A 33 22.08 -23.23 -8.06
C PHE A 33 20.80 -23.84 -7.46
N VAL A 34 20.74 -24.05 -6.14
CA VAL A 34 19.60 -24.73 -5.49
C VAL A 34 18.98 -23.94 -4.33
N THR A 35 18.78 -22.63 -4.50
CA THR A 35 17.74 -21.92 -3.72
C THR A 35 17.07 -20.82 -4.54
N THR A 36 16.63 -21.12 -5.76
CA THR A 36 15.48 -20.36 -6.29
C THR A 36 14.25 -21.01 -5.66
N SER A 37 13.97 -20.67 -4.40
CA SER A 37 12.63 -20.90 -3.87
C SER A 37 11.74 -19.99 -4.71
N CYS A 38 11.12 -20.56 -5.74
CA CYS A 38 9.91 -19.99 -6.29
C CYS A 38 8.89 -20.14 -5.16
N GLU A 39 8.89 -19.21 -4.22
CA GLU A 39 7.74 -19.00 -3.36
C GLU A 39 6.60 -18.81 -4.36
N LYS A 40 5.69 -19.79 -4.42
CA LYS A 40 4.37 -19.54 -4.97
C LYS A 40 3.91 -18.31 -4.20
N GLU A 41 3.74 -17.19 -4.90
CA GLU A 41 3.01 -16.05 -4.37
C GLU A 41 1.64 -16.62 -3.96
N GLU A 42 1.49 -16.96 -2.69
CA GLU A 42 0.17 -17.09 -2.10
C GLU A 42 -0.48 -15.75 -2.39
N ASN A 43 -1.57 -15.75 -3.15
CA ASN A 43 -2.33 -14.54 -3.46
C ASN A 43 -2.79 -13.96 -2.12
N GLN A 44 -1.94 -13.12 -1.50
CA GLN A 44 -2.24 -12.46 -0.26
C GLN A 44 -3.35 -11.47 -0.59
N ILE A 45 -4.56 -11.79 -0.13
CA ILE A 45 -5.70 -10.91 -0.29
C ILE A 45 -5.36 -9.62 0.44
N ASP A 46 -5.40 -8.51 -0.30
CA ASP A 46 -5.14 -7.17 0.25
C ASP A 46 -6.01 -6.95 1.52
N PRO A 47 -5.43 -6.50 2.64
CA PRO A 47 -6.13 -6.38 3.90
C PRO A 47 -7.37 -5.46 3.86
N ILE A 48 -7.45 -4.54 2.89
CA ILE A 48 -8.62 -3.67 2.72
C ILE A 48 -9.86 -4.41 2.21
N ILE A 49 -9.68 -5.54 1.52
CA ILE A 49 -10.77 -6.34 0.95
C ILE A 49 -11.71 -6.83 2.06
N GLY A 50 -13.01 -6.66 1.83
CA GLY A 50 -14.08 -7.06 2.75
C GLY A 50 -15.08 -5.95 3.03
N LYS A 51 -15.95 -6.21 4.01
CA LYS A 51 -16.96 -5.27 4.48
C LYS A 51 -16.52 -4.61 5.78
N TRP A 52 -16.71 -3.29 5.84
CA TRP A 52 -16.33 -2.44 6.96
C TRP A 52 -17.53 -1.63 7.43
N ILE A 53 -17.85 -1.70 8.71
CA ILE A 53 -19.00 -1.03 9.33
C ILE A 53 -18.52 0.23 10.06
N ILE A 54 -19.23 1.34 9.87
CA ILE A 54 -18.86 2.61 10.51
C ILE A 54 -19.00 2.51 12.03
N VAL A 55 -18.05 3.10 12.75
CA VAL A 55 -18.04 3.13 14.23
C VAL A 55 -17.75 4.50 14.81
N ASP A 56 -17.18 5.42 14.03
CA ASP A 56 -16.88 6.77 14.50
C ASP A 56 -16.79 7.78 13.35
N ILE A 57 -17.13 9.04 13.65
CA ILE A 57 -16.89 10.19 12.77
C ILE A 57 -16.26 11.29 13.61
N THR A 58 -15.17 11.86 13.10
CA THR A 58 -14.50 13.02 13.68
C THR A 58 -14.39 14.12 12.62
N ILE A 59 -14.75 15.35 12.97
CA ILE A 59 -14.66 16.55 12.13
C ILE A 59 -13.76 17.54 12.86
N ASP A 60 -12.68 17.99 12.22
CA ASP A 60 -11.70 18.93 12.79
C ASP A 60 -11.19 18.49 14.17
N GLY A 61 -10.96 17.19 14.33
CA GLY A 61 -10.50 16.57 15.58
C GLY A 61 -11.58 16.40 16.66
N THR A 62 -12.82 16.80 16.41
CA THR A 62 -13.96 16.65 17.33
C THR A 62 -14.87 15.50 16.93
N GLN A 63 -15.11 14.58 17.86
CA GLN A 63 -16.03 13.46 17.65
C GLN A 63 -17.46 13.97 17.40
N THR A 64 -18.10 13.45 16.37
CA THR A 64 -19.48 13.79 15.98
C THR A 64 -20.45 12.72 16.48
N GLU A 65 -21.60 13.16 16.98
CA GLU A 65 -22.66 12.23 17.39
C GLU A 65 -23.27 11.54 16.16
N MET A 66 -23.34 10.20 16.21
CA MET A 66 -23.93 9.39 15.15
C MET A 66 -25.30 8.86 15.56
N THR A 67 -26.26 8.97 14.65
CA THR A 67 -27.58 8.38 14.81
C THR A 67 -27.54 6.86 14.57
N ASN A 68 -28.61 6.18 14.97
CA ASN A 68 -28.84 4.77 14.63
C ASN A 68 -28.91 4.52 13.11
N CYS A 69 -29.21 5.53 12.31
CA CYS A 69 -29.14 5.42 10.85
C CYS A 69 -27.69 5.40 10.40
N ASN A 70 -26.86 6.34 10.89
CA ASN A 70 -25.45 6.43 10.51
C ASN A 70 -24.74 5.09 10.73
N LEU A 71 -24.95 4.44 11.88
CA LEU A 71 -24.35 3.15 12.25
C LEU A 71 -24.68 1.98 11.30
N LYS A 72 -25.63 2.12 10.37
CA LYS A 72 -25.91 1.11 9.33
C LYS A 72 -25.00 1.25 8.10
N SER A 73 -24.26 2.36 8.01
CA SER A 73 -23.39 2.66 6.88
C SER A 73 -22.19 1.72 6.84
N ASN A 74 -21.77 1.36 5.64
CA ASN A 74 -20.66 0.44 5.44
C ASN A 74 -19.93 0.69 4.12
N LEU A 75 -18.71 0.16 4.04
CA LEU A 75 -17.90 0.09 2.84
C LEU A 75 -17.69 -1.37 2.44
N ILE A 76 -17.69 -1.65 1.15
CA ILE A 76 -17.40 -2.99 0.62
C ILE A 76 -16.29 -2.87 -0.41
N PHE A 77 -15.12 -3.39 -0.09
CA PHE A 77 -13.96 -3.44 -0.99
C PHE A 77 -13.87 -4.80 -1.67
N THR A 78 -13.70 -4.79 -2.98
CA THR A 78 -13.60 -5.97 -3.83
C THR A 78 -12.27 -6.05 -4.56
N ALA A 79 -11.84 -7.26 -4.91
CA ALA A 79 -10.52 -7.52 -5.50
C ALA A 79 -10.33 -6.91 -6.90
N ASP A 80 -11.42 -6.53 -7.56
CA ASP A 80 -11.44 -5.80 -8.84
C ASP A 80 -11.19 -4.29 -8.69
N LYS A 81 -10.70 -3.87 -7.53
CA LYS A 81 -10.35 -2.48 -7.21
C LYS A 81 -11.56 -1.51 -7.13
N ASN A 82 -12.75 -2.05 -6.86
CA ASN A 82 -13.94 -1.26 -6.54
C ASN A 82 -14.16 -1.15 -5.02
N VAL A 83 -14.71 -0.01 -4.61
CA VAL A 83 -15.25 0.23 -3.26
C VAL A 83 -16.69 0.72 -3.40
N THR A 84 -17.62 0.01 -2.76
CA THR A 84 -19.02 0.44 -2.65
C THR A 84 -19.22 1.17 -1.34
N PHE A 85 -19.74 2.38 -1.42
CA PHE A 85 -20.17 3.16 -0.26
C PHE A 85 -21.66 2.94 -0.06
N ASN A 86 -22.06 2.55 1.14
CA ASN A 86 -23.45 2.43 1.56
C ASN A 86 -23.68 3.38 2.71
N SER A 87 -24.40 4.47 2.47
CA SER A 87 -24.66 5.53 3.44
C SER A 87 -26.11 5.51 3.89
N TYR A 88 -26.31 5.61 5.20
CA TYR A 88 -27.61 5.77 5.83
C TYR A 88 -27.60 7.02 6.70
N ASN A 89 -28.42 8.01 6.35
CA ASN A 89 -28.58 9.24 7.13
C ASN A 89 -30.03 9.37 7.61
N ILE A 90 -30.25 10.11 8.68
CA ILE A 90 -31.60 10.47 9.08
C ILE A 90 -32.17 11.47 8.07
N ASP A 91 -33.40 11.22 7.63
CA ASP A 91 -34.19 12.17 6.87
C ASP A 91 -34.87 13.11 7.87
N GLU A 92 -34.53 14.41 7.85
CA GLU A 92 -35.01 15.37 8.86
C GLU A 92 -36.52 15.61 8.81
N ASP A 93 -37.15 15.40 7.66
CA ASP A 93 -38.60 15.60 7.50
C ASP A 93 -39.41 14.40 8.01
N THR A 94 -38.87 13.18 7.86
CA THR A 94 -39.60 11.94 8.15
C THR A 94 -39.06 11.13 9.32
N GLU A 95 -37.92 11.53 9.89
CA GLU A 95 -37.15 10.81 10.92
C GLU A 95 -36.73 9.37 10.53
N ASN A 96 -36.87 9.00 9.25
CA ASN A 96 -36.52 7.67 8.75
C ASN A 96 -35.08 7.61 8.22
N CYS A 97 -34.50 6.41 8.18
CA CYS A 97 -33.19 6.23 7.56
C CYS A 97 -33.28 6.28 6.03
N LYS A 98 -32.63 7.26 5.42
CA LYS A 98 -32.47 7.40 3.97
C LYS A 98 -31.19 6.71 3.51
N PHE A 99 -31.33 5.79 2.55
CA PHE A 99 -30.22 5.03 1.98
C PHE A 99 -29.70 5.68 0.69
N GLN A 100 -28.37 5.74 0.57
CA GLN A 100 -27.67 6.11 -0.66
C GLN A 100 -26.49 5.16 -0.90
N SER A 101 -26.20 4.85 -2.16
CA SER A 101 -25.08 4.00 -2.54
C SER A 101 -24.41 4.47 -3.82
N TRP A 102 -23.08 4.40 -3.84
CA TRP A 102 -22.27 4.70 -5.02
C TRP A 102 -20.99 3.86 -5.00
N VAL A 103 -20.35 3.73 -6.15
CA VAL A 103 -19.13 2.95 -6.33
C VAL A 103 -18.02 3.87 -6.81
N GLU A 104 -16.84 3.72 -6.23
CA GLU A 104 -15.61 4.34 -6.68
C GLU A 104 -14.50 3.29 -6.84
N THR A 105 -13.36 3.68 -7.40
CA THR A 105 -12.20 2.80 -7.48
C THR A 105 -11.16 3.17 -6.44
N TRP A 106 -10.41 2.16 -5.98
CA TRP A 106 -9.32 2.35 -5.03
C TRP A 106 -7.99 1.82 -5.58
N SER A 107 -6.88 2.37 -5.09
CA SER A 107 -5.53 1.94 -5.47
C SER A 107 -4.60 1.94 -4.27
N GLU A 108 -3.64 1.01 -4.26
CA GLU A 108 -2.53 1.04 -3.30
C GLU A 108 -1.61 2.24 -3.62
N GLU A 109 -1.35 3.11 -2.64
CA GLU A 109 -0.38 4.21 -2.77
C GLU A 109 0.90 3.89 -1.98
N ASN A 110 2.02 3.83 -2.70
CA ASN A 110 3.20 3.08 -2.27
C ASN A 110 4.16 3.80 -1.30
N ASN A 111 3.73 4.76 -0.48
CA ASN A 111 4.67 5.48 0.40
C ASN A 111 4.27 5.61 1.87
N ASP A 112 2.99 5.55 2.24
CA ASP A 112 2.55 5.76 3.63
C ASP A 112 1.46 4.79 4.11
N GLY A 113 1.21 3.72 3.36
CA GLY A 113 0.20 2.71 3.69
C GLY A 113 -1.23 3.19 3.47
N LYS A 114 -1.42 4.24 2.67
CA LYS A 114 -2.72 4.72 2.25
C LYS A 114 -3.19 4.05 0.97
N TYR A 115 -4.51 4.01 0.82
CA TYR A 115 -5.19 3.65 -0.41
C TYR A 115 -5.86 4.89 -0.97
N GLY A 116 -5.55 5.25 -2.21
CA GLY A 116 -6.19 6.36 -2.91
C GLY A 116 -7.63 6.03 -3.29
N VAL A 117 -8.49 7.05 -3.34
CA VAL A 117 -9.89 6.92 -3.75
C VAL A 117 -10.19 7.77 -4.98
N HIS A 118 -10.51 7.11 -6.09
CA HIS A 118 -10.71 7.76 -7.38
C HIS A 118 -12.20 7.76 -7.74
N SER A 119 -12.80 8.95 -7.69
CA SER A 119 -14.06 9.19 -8.37
C SER A 119 -13.73 9.64 -9.79
N GLY A 120 -14.52 9.26 -10.79
CA GLY A 120 -14.38 9.78 -12.17
C GLY A 120 -14.66 11.29 -12.32
N SER A 121 -14.61 12.03 -11.21
CA SER A 121 -14.86 13.46 -11.08
C SER A 121 -13.62 14.28 -11.43
N LEU A 122 -13.83 15.47 -11.98
CA LEU A 122 -12.77 16.45 -12.21
C LEU A 122 -12.40 17.24 -10.94
N PHE A 123 -13.19 17.10 -9.87
CA PHE A 123 -12.89 17.73 -8.59
C PHE A 123 -11.91 16.84 -7.82
N ILE A 124 -10.66 17.30 -7.72
CA ILE A 124 -9.63 16.66 -6.92
C ILE A 124 -9.88 17.04 -5.46
N GLN A 125 -10.50 16.13 -4.71
CA GLN A 125 -10.54 16.19 -3.25
C GLN A 125 -9.52 15.21 -2.72
N GLU A 126 -8.72 15.61 -1.72
CA GLU A 126 -7.83 14.67 -1.06
C GLU A 126 -8.67 13.66 -0.28
N ARG A 127 -8.56 12.38 -0.68
CA ARG A 127 -9.33 11.28 -0.12
C ARG A 127 -8.48 10.03 -0.10
N TRP A 128 -8.44 9.38 1.04
CA TRP A 128 -7.68 8.14 1.19
C TRP A 128 -8.25 7.26 2.29
N PHE A 129 -7.96 5.97 2.18
CA PHE A 129 -8.15 5.03 3.27
C PHE A 129 -6.82 4.65 3.91
N LYS A 130 -6.83 4.30 5.19
CA LYS A 130 -5.68 3.73 5.88
C LYS A 130 -6.14 2.68 6.87
N ILE A 131 -5.38 1.59 6.98
CA ILE A 131 -5.64 0.55 7.96
C ILE A 131 -4.58 0.62 9.05
N GLU A 132 -5.01 0.84 10.29
CA GLU A 132 -4.16 0.83 11.48
C GLU A 132 -4.88 0.10 12.61
N ASN A 133 -4.18 -0.80 13.31
CA ASN A 133 -4.74 -1.53 14.45
C ASN A 133 -6.10 -2.21 14.16
N SER A 134 -6.22 -2.83 12.98
CA SER A 134 -7.44 -3.48 12.49
C SER A 134 -8.65 -2.56 12.29
N ARG A 135 -8.45 -1.25 12.26
CA ARG A 135 -9.47 -0.24 11.96
C ARG A 135 -9.14 0.41 10.62
N LEU A 136 -10.17 0.68 9.84
CA LEU A 136 -10.06 1.42 8.59
C LEU A 136 -10.47 2.87 8.86
N THR A 137 -9.61 3.81 8.54
CA THR A 137 -9.92 5.25 8.54
C THR A 137 -10.07 5.71 7.11
N TYR A 138 -11.20 6.33 6.80
CA TYR A 138 -11.44 7.07 5.57
C TYR A 138 -11.29 8.56 5.86
N TYR A 139 -10.36 9.22 5.17
CA TYR A 139 -10.19 10.66 5.20
C TYR A 139 -10.83 11.28 3.96
N VAL A 140 -11.50 12.41 4.17
CA VAL A 140 -11.96 13.30 3.10
C VAL A 140 -11.83 14.75 3.56
N GLU A 141 -11.24 15.59 2.71
CA GLU A 141 -11.31 17.04 2.87
C GLU A 141 -12.73 17.53 2.53
N GLY A 142 -13.48 17.90 3.56
CA GLY A 142 -14.79 18.51 3.43
C GLY A 142 -14.64 19.98 3.03
N TRP A 143 -15.59 20.49 2.26
CA TRP A 143 -15.67 21.92 1.93
C TRP A 143 -17.10 22.42 1.98
N GLU A 144 -17.26 23.64 2.46
CA GLU A 144 -18.54 24.36 2.48
C GLU A 144 -18.33 25.76 1.90
N ILE A 145 -19.28 26.20 1.07
CA ILE A 145 -19.31 27.57 0.54
C ILE A 145 -20.24 28.38 1.42
N THR A 146 -19.68 29.39 2.09
CA THR A 146 -20.42 30.37 2.90
C THR A 146 -20.35 31.74 2.26
N ASP A 147 -21.11 32.70 2.80
CA ASP A 147 -21.02 34.11 2.41
C ASP A 147 -19.63 34.72 2.66
N GLU A 148 -18.82 34.09 3.53
CA GLU A 148 -17.47 34.51 3.89
C GLU A 148 -16.37 33.83 3.06
N GLY A 149 -16.71 32.82 2.27
CA GLY A 149 -15.77 32.10 1.39
C GLY A 149 -15.90 30.58 1.47
N VAL A 150 -14.82 29.89 1.12
CA VAL A 150 -14.74 28.42 1.23
C VAL A 150 -14.13 28.06 2.57
N ILE A 151 -14.87 27.29 3.37
CA ILE A 151 -14.38 26.68 4.60
C ILE A 151 -14.02 25.23 4.27
N THR A 152 -12.88 24.77 4.78
CA THR A 152 -12.47 23.36 4.69
C THR A 152 -12.49 22.72 6.07
N SER A 153 -12.83 21.43 6.12
CA SER A 153 -12.80 20.64 7.34
C SER A 153 -12.17 19.28 7.08
N ASP A 154 -11.37 18.82 8.03
CA ASP A 154 -10.81 17.48 7.99
C ASP A 154 -11.82 16.48 8.56
N VAL A 155 -12.31 15.58 7.71
CA VAL A 155 -13.28 14.56 8.11
C VAL A 155 -12.61 13.19 8.14
N PHE A 156 -12.65 12.55 9.30
CA PHE A 156 -12.18 11.18 9.51
C PHE A 156 -13.35 10.28 9.88
N ILE A 157 -13.58 9.26 9.07
CA ILE A 157 -14.61 8.25 9.32
C ILE A 157 -13.91 6.93 9.62
N THR A 158 -14.18 6.37 10.80
CA THR A 158 -13.56 5.11 11.23
C THR A 158 -14.53 3.96 11.10
N TYR A 159 -14.02 2.84 10.60
CA TYR A 159 -14.75 1.61 10.40
C TYR A 159 -14.04 0.41 11.07
N GLU A 160 -14.83 -0.59 11.42
CA GLU A 160 -14.37 -1.89 11.88
C GLU A 160 -14.77 -2.97 10.89
N LYS A 161 -13.96 -4.02 10.77
CA LYS A 161 -14.22 -5.13 9.86
C LYS A 161 -15.38 -5.98 10.38
N GLU A 162 -16.30 -6.36 9.50
CA GLU A 162 -17.40 -7.29 9.83
C GLU A 162 -16.90 -8.73 10.07
#